data_AF-A0A520HTE3-F1
#
_entry.id   AF-A0A520HTE3-F1
#
_cell.length_a   1.000
_cell.length_b   1.000
_cell.length_c   1.000
_cell.angle_alpha   90.00
_cell.angle_beta   90.00
_cell.angle_gamma   90.00
#
_symmetry.space_group_name_H-M   'P 1'
#
loop_
_entity.id
_entity.type
_entity.pdbx_description
1 polymer ?
#
loop_
_entity_poly.entity_id
_entity_poly.type
_entity_poly.pdbx_seq_one_letter_code
_entity_poly.pdbx_strand_id
1 'polypeptide(L)'
;MIGADFFRSLSLIEDLEHPERFSHYRPTRRALPIITAIVEPGATTMVIAPYGSGKSLAAGVGALLVFNSDDDRRALAPVLDRVDQVEAALGSALRSRSAGSLQGHVVVLSGMVEDPIAAIAEALGMKQPPKSVEGFGKKMRDAGWDHVAIVWDEFGRHL
;
A
#
# COMPACT_ATOMS: atom_id res chain seq x y z
N MET A 1 31.14 -8.07 -15.07
CA MET A 1 30.22 -6.96 -14.76
C MET A 1 29.11 -7.52 -13.91
N ILE A 2 29.15 -7.28 -12.60
CA ILE A 2 27.99 -7.49 -11.75
C ILE A 2 27.03 -6.37 -12.15
N GLY A 3 25.92 -6.73 -12.81
CA GLY A 3 24.92 -5.77 -13.27
C GLY A 3 24.39 -4.95 -12.10
N ALA A 4 23.78 -3.81 -12.39
CA ALA A 4 23.23 -2.86 -11.44
C ALA A 4 22.06 -3.40 -10.58
N ASP A 5 21.95 -4.71 -10.40
CA ASP A 5 21.05 -5.40 -9.47
C ASP A 5 21.64 -5.35 -8.05
N PHE A 6 22.06 -4.17 -7.62
CA PHE A 6 22.41 -3.92 -6.23
C PHE A 6 21.12 -4.07 -5.43
N PHE A 7 21.11 -4.98 -4.46
CA PHE A 7 20.03 -5.11 -3.47
C PHE A 7 19.90 -3.80 -2.69
N ARG A 8 19.20 -2.82 -3.25
CA ARG A 8 18.80 -1.62 -2.52
C ARG A 8 17.81 -2.03 -1.44
N SER A 9 17.93 -1.39 -0.28
CA SER A 9 16.85 -1.43 0.69
C SER A 9 15.60 -0.86 0.02
N LEU A 10 14.48 -1.57 0.15
CA LEU A 10 13.18 -1.13 -0.37
C LEU A 10 12.76 0.12 0.40
N SER A 11 12.41 1.18 -0.33
CA SER A 11 11.80 2.40 0.20
C SER A 11 10.38 2.42 -0.34
N LEU A 12 9.39 2.15 0.52
CA LEU A 12 8.01 1.99 0.06
C LEU A 12 7.52 3.20 -0.74
N ILE A 13 7.93 4.41 -0.34
CA ILE A 13 7.59 5.65 -1.05
C ILE A 13 8.17 5.66 -2.46
N GLU A 14 9.47 5.40 -2.61
CA GLU A 14 10.15 5.42 -3.92
C GLU A 14 9.72 4.26 -4.82
N ASP A 15 9.48 3.09 -4.23
CA ASP A 15 9.16 1.89 -4.99
C ASP A 15 7.73 1.93 -5.54
N LEU A 16 6.79 2.60 -4.87
CA LEU A 16 5.42 2.76 -5.37
C LEU A 16 5.32 3.57 -6.66
N GLU A 17 6.30 4.42 -6.97
CA GLU A 17 6.40 5.11 -8.27
C GLU A 17 6.79 4.17 -9.43
N HIS A 18 7.18 2.94 -9.09
CA HIS A 18 7.69 1.92 -10.00
C HIS A 18 7.00 0.56 -9.78
N PRO A 19 5.71 0.42 -10.18
CA PRO A 19 4.91 -0.77 -9.91
C PRO A 19 5.58 -2.09 -10.34
N GLU A 20 6.37 -2.07 -11.42
CA GLU A 20 7.08 -3.23 -11.96
C GLU A 20 8.02 -3.89 -10.95
N ARG A 21 8.53 -3.13 -9.96
CA ARG A 21 9.40 -3.65 -8.89
C ARG A 21 8.70 -4.68 -8.00
N PHE A 22 7.37 -4.62 -7.92
CA PHE A 22 6.56 -5.56 -7.15
C PHE A 22 6.16 -6.82 -7.93
N SER A 23 6.32 -6.83 -9.26
CA SER A 23 5.85 -7.93 -10.12
C SER A 23 6.49 -9.30 -9.81
N HIS A 24 7.67 -9.28 -9.19
CA HIS A 24 8.40 -10.48 -8.76
C HIS A 24 8.01 -10.99 -7.37
N TYR A 25 7.21 -10.23 -6.63
CA TYR A 25 6.81 -10.61 -5.29
C TYR A 25 6.07 -11.96 -5.28
N ARG A 26 6.43 -12.81 -4.30
CA ARG A 26 5.82 -14.11 -4.07
C ARG A 26 5.10 -14.09 -2.73
N PRO A 27 3.77 -13.90 -2.72
CA PRO A 27 2.98 -13.90 -1.49
C PRO A 27 3.13 -15.22 -0.73
N THR A 28 3.08 -15.14 0.60
CA THR A 28 2.97 -16.30 1.48
C THR A 28 1.73 -16.15 2.33
N ARG A 29 1.20 -17.26 2.87
CA ARG A 29 0.01 -17.21 3.77
C ARG A 29 0.18 -16.22 4.93
N ARG A 30 1.40 -16.00 5.41
CA ARG A 30 1.69 -15.07 6.52
C ARG A 30 1.70 -13.60 6.09
N ALA A 31 1.92 -13.32 4.82
CA ALA A 31 1.97 -11.96 4.28
C ALA A 31 0.63 -11.50 3.69
N LEU A 32 -0.27 -12.44 3.34
CA LEU A 32 -1.61 -12.11 2.83
C LEU A 32 -2.42 -11.20 3.77
N PRO A 33 -2.41 -11.37 5.11
CA PRO A 33 -3.11 -10.45 6.01
C PRO A 33 -2.65 -9.00 5.92
N ILE A 34 -1.38 -8.76 5.56
CA ILE A 34 -0.84 -7.40 5.38
C ILE A 34 -1.51 -6.74 4.15
N ILE A 35 -1.60 -7.49 3.05
CA ILE A 35 -2.26 -7.02 1.82
C ILE A 35 -3.73 -6.73 2.10
N THR A 36 -4.43 -7.67 2.73
CA THR A 36 -5.87 -7.53 3.04
C THR A 36 -6.14 -6.33 3.94
N ALA A 37 -5.33 -6.12 5.00
CA ALA A 37 -5.51 -5.00 5.91
C ALA A 37 -5.37 -3.61 5.23
N ILE A 38 -4.65 -3.53 4.11
CA ILE A 38 -4.50 -2.29 3.35
C ILE A 38 -5.68 -2.08 2.39
N VAL A 39 -6.19 -3.16 1.80
CA VAL A 39 -7.27 -3.11 0.81
C VAL A 39 -8.66 -2.99 1.49
N GLU A 40 -8.81 -3.52 2.70
CA GLU A 40 -10.08 -3.55 3.43
C GLU A 40 -10.36 -2.22 4.16
N PRO A 41 -11.46 -1.51 3.82
CA PRO A 41 -11.84 -0.28 4.51
C PRO A 41 -12.11 -0.51 6.00
N GLY A 42 -11.59 0.39 6.84
CA GLY A 42 -11.78 0.34 8.30
C GLY A 42 -10.88 -0.67 9.03
N ALA A 43 -10.07 -1.45 8.32
CA ALA A 43 -9.08 -2.31 8.96
C ALA A 43 -7.99 -1.47 9.65
N THR A 44 -7.52 -1.94 10.82
CA THR A 44 -6.37 -1.39 11.52
C THR A 44 -5.52 -2.56 11.99
N THR A 45 -4.26 -2.62 11.57
CA THR A 45 -3.36 -3.74 11.87
C THR A 45 -1.95 -3.23 12.13
N MET A 46 -1.35 -3.69 13.22
CA MET A 46 0.08 -3.49 13.50
C MET A 46 0.86 -4.74 13.08
N VAL A 47 1.85 -4.57 12.20
CA VAL A 47 2.68 -5.66 11.69
C VAL A 47 4.09 -5.53 12.25
N ILE A 48 4.49 -6.49 13.08
CA ILE A 48 5.86 -6.58 13.61
C ILE A 48 6.51 -7.84 13.01
N ALA A 49 7.54 -7.63 12.20
CA ALA A 49 8.27 -8.72 11.57
C ALA A 49 9.74 -8.33 11.33
N PRO A 50 10.68 -9.29 11.34
CA PRO A 50 12.10 -9.04 11.06
C PRO A 50 12.32 -8.35 9.71
N TYR A 51 13.45 -7.65 9.57
CA TYR A 51 13.89 -7.16 8.27
C TYR A 51 14.03 -8.31 7.26
N GLY A 52 13.69 -8.07 5.99
CA GLY A 52 13.73 -9.10 4.94
C GLY A 52 12.56 -10.11 4.96
N SER A 53 11.60 -9.97 5.88
CA SER A 53 10.37 -10.81 5.94
C SER A 53 9.35 -10.53 4.82
N GLY A 54 9.58 -9.51 4.00
CA GLY A 54 8.69 -9.11 2.91
C GLY A 54 7.54 -8.20 3.30
N LYS A 55 7.51 -7.65 4.53
CA LYS A 55 6.44 -6.75 5.01
C LYS A 55 6.20 -5.54 4.10
N SER A 56 7.26 -4.85 3.67
CA SER A 56 7.13 -3.64 2.83
C SER A 56 6.74 -4.01 1.39
N LEU A 57 7.14 -5.19 0.88
CA LEU A 57 6.65 -5.71 -0.41
C LEU A 57 5.16 -6.04 -0.36
N ALA A 58 4.72 -6.72 0.71
CA ALA A 58 3.31 -7.01 0.92
C ALA A 58 2.48 -5.72 1.05
N ALA A 59 3.02 -4.73 1.78
CA ALA A 59 2.40 -3.43 1.93
C ALA A 59 2.29 -2.69 0.59
N GLY A 60 3.34 -2.72 -0.23
CA GLY A 60 3.33 -2.13 -1.56
C GLY A 60 2.35 -2.81 -2.51
N VAL A 61 2.23 -4.13 -2.49
CA VAL A 61 1.18 -4.84 -3.25
C VAL A 61 -0.22 -4.39 -2.83
N GLY A 62 -0.48 -4.29 -1.53
CA GLY A 62 -1.73 -3.73 -1.02
C GLY A 62 -1.96 -2.30 -1.50
N ALA A 63 -0.93 -1.46 -1.46
CA ALA A 63 -1.01 -0.07 -1.88
C ALA A 63 -1.29 0.09 -3.38
N LEU A 64 -0.62 -0.68 -4.23
CA LEU A 64 -0.88 -0.72 -5.68
C LEU A 64 -2.30 -1.22 -6.01
N LEU A 65 -2.87 -2.15 -5.22
CA LEU A 65 -4.27 -2.54 -5.33
C LEU A 65 -5.25 -1.44 -4.92
N VAL A 66 -4.84 -0.54 -4.03
CA VAL A 66 -5.63 0.63 -3.64
C VAL A 66 -5.56 1.69 -4.73
N PHE A 67 -4.37 2.06 -5.21
CA PHE A 67 -4.20 3.03 -6.31
C PHE A 67 -4.91 2.56 -7.59
N ASN A 68 -4.71 1.30 -7.97
CA ASN A 68 -5.40 0.64 -9.07
C ASN A 68 -5.31 1.39 -10.40
N SER A 69 -4.13 1.92 -10.73
CA SER A 69 -3.83 2.44 -12.07
C SER A 69 -3.67 1.29 -13.09
N ASP A 70 -3.66 1.60 -14.38
CA ASP A 70 -3.41 0.59 -15.42
C ASP A 70 -2.01 -0.03 -15.31
N ASP A 71 -1.02 0.73 -14.84
CA ASP A 71 0.35 0.26 -14.62
C ASP A 71 0.40 -0.70 -13.43
N ASP A 72 -0.31 -0.37 -12.35
CA ASP A 72 -0.45 -1.22 -11.16
C ASP A 72 -1.09 -2.55 -11.52
N ARG A 73 -2.20 -2.53 -12.28
CA ARG A 73 -2.90 -3.73 -12.74
C ARG A 73 -1.97 -4.65 -13.54
N ARG A 74 -1.20 -4.08 -14.47
CA ARG A 74 -0.24 -4.84 -15.29
C ARG A 74 0.88 -5.45 -14.43
N ALA A 75 1.44 -4.68 -13.50
CA ALA A 75 2.50 -5.15 -12.62
C ALA A 75 2.01 -6.23 -11.63
N LEU A 76 0.77 -6.11 -11.14
CA LEU A 76 0.20 -7.00 -10.14
C LEU A 76 -0.41 -8.27 -10.70
N ALA A 77 -0.78 -8.33 -11.99
CA ALA A 77 -1.33 -9.53 -12.62
C ALA A 77 -0.56 -10.84 -12.25
N PRO A 78 0.77 -10.93 -12.43
CA PRO A 78 1.52 -12.13 -12.05
C PRO A 78 1.59 -12.36 -10.53
N VAL A 79 1.42 -11.33 -9.71
CA VAL A 79 1.38 -11.46 -8.24
C VAL A 79 0.04 -12.05 -7.81
N LEU A 80 -1.07 -11.60 -8.39
CA LEU A 80 -2.41 -12.11 -8.11
C LEU A 80 -2.55 -13.59 -8.51
N ASP A 81 -1.96 -14.00 -9.63
CA ASP A 81 -1.90 -15.42 -10.02
C ASP A 81 -1.18 -16.29 -8.97
N ARG A 82 -0.21 -15.72 -8.25
CA ARG A 82 0.48 -16.40 -7.14
C ARG A 82 -0.33 -16.36 -5.85
N VAL A 83 -1.12 -15.32 -5.61
CA VAL A 83 -2.08 -15.30 -4.49
C VAL A 83 -3.08 -16.44 -4.66
N ASP A 84 -3.60 -16.66 -5.87
CA ASP A 84 -4.56 -17.74 -6.15
C ASP A 84 -4.02 -19.12 -5.76
N GLN A 85 -2.72 -19.36 -5.93
CA GLN A 85 -2.05 -20.62 -5.54
C GLN A 85 -1.91 -20.78 -4.02
N VAL A 86 -1.92 -19.68 -3.27
CA VAL A 86 -1.76 -19.67 -1.82
C VAL A 86 -3.12 -19.73 -1.11
N GLU A 87 -4.08 -18.94 -1.60
CA GLU A 87 -5.44 -18.77 -1.08
C GLU A 87 -6.39 -18.24 -2.17
N ALA A 88 -7.07 -19.16 -2.88
CA ALA A 88 -7.89 -18.85 -4.05
C ALA A 88 -9.05 -17.86 -3.78
N ALA A 89 -9.69 -17.95 -2.61
CA ALA A 89 -10.79 -17.05 -2.25
C ALA A 89 -10.33 -15.59 -2.14
N LEU A 90 -9.18 -15.37 -1.50
CA LEU A 90 -8.58 -14.04 -1.41
C LEU A 90 -8.09 -13.55 -2.78
N GLY A 91 -7.44 -14.41 -3.57
CA GLY A 91 -6.98 -14.02 -4.90
C GLY A 91 -8.11 -13.56 -5.82
N SER A 92 -9.27 -14.23 -5.77
CA SER A 92 -10.50 -13.79 -6.45
C SER A 92 -10.98 -12.40 -5.99
N ALA A 93 -10.97 -12.14 -4.68
CA ALA A 93 -11.36 -10.84 -4.12
C ALA A 93 -10.40 -9.72 -4.56
N LEU A 94 -9.09 -9.95 -4.49
CA LEU A 94 -8.07 -8.96 -4.90
C LEU A 94 -8.09 -8.72 -6.42
N ARG A 95 -8.37 -9.75 -7.23
CA ARG A 95 -8.58 -9.61 -8.67
C ARG A 95 -9.84 -8.80 -8.99
N SER A 96 -10.91 -9.00 -8.24
CA SER A 96 -12.13 -8.19 -8.37
C SER A 96 -11.85 -6.72 -8.05
N ARG A 97 -11.04 -6.43 -7.01
CA ARG A 97 -10.55 -5.08 -6.74
C ARG A 97 -9.75 -4.51 -7.92
N SER A 98 -8.77 -5.27 -8.42
CA SER A 98 -7.89 -4.84 -9.51
C SER A 98 -8.62 -4.63 -10.84
N ALA A 99 -9.64 -5.43 -11.14
CA ALA A 99 -10.45 -5.31 -12.36
C ALA A 99 -11.50 -4.19 -12.27
N GLY A 100 -11.82 -3.70 -11.06
CA GLY A 100 -12.76 -2.60 -10.85
C GLY A 100 -12.23 -1.27 -11.37
N SER A 101 -13.14 -0.33 -11.64
CA SER A 101 -12.80 1.05 -12.06
C SER A 101 -12.48 1.99 -10.90
N LEU A 102 -12.72 1.55 -9.66
CA LEU A 102 -12.49 2.36 -8.47
C LEU A 102 -10.99 2.47 -8.17
N GLN A 103 -10.60 3.66 -7.72
CA GLN A 103 -9.25 4.01 -7.33
C GLN A 103 -9.28 4.69 -5.97
N GLY A 104 -8.29 4.36 -5.15
CA GLY A 104 -8.08 4.96 -3.85
C GLY A 104 -6.75 5.71 -3.78
N HIS A 105 -6.39 6.12 -2.57
CA HIS A 105 -5.10 6.74 -2.30
C HIS A 105 -4.42 6.06 -1.13
N VAL A 106 -3.10 6.13 -1.10
CA VAL A 106 -2.30 5.57 -0.01
C VAL A 106 -1.42 6.66 0.57
N VAL A 107 -1.56 6.88 1.87
CA VAL A 107 -0.66 7.73 2.64
C VAL A 107 0.42 6.85 3.22
N VAL A 108 1.65 7.06 2.78
CA VAL A 108 2.82 6.36 3.32
C VAL A 108 3.54 7.27 4.30
N LEU A 109 3.59 6.85 5.56
CA LEU A 109 4.38 7.46 6.61
C LEU A 109 5.61 6.60 6.88
N SER A 110 6.73 7.21 7.26
CA SER A 110 7.96 6.47 7.54
C SER A 110 8.69 7.02 8.76
N GLY A 111 9.10 6.14 9.65
CA GLY A 111 9.90 6.49 10.83
C GLY A 111 9.17 7.44 11.77
N MET A 112 9.90 8.44 12.28
CA MET A 112 9.38 9.45 13.19
C MET A 112 8.66 10.56 12.40
N VAL A 113 7.39 10.79 12.73
CA VAL A 113 6.55 11.86 12.17
C VAL A 113 6.09 12.74 13.33
N GLU A 114 6.51 14.01 13.36
CA GLU A 114 6.21 14.93 14.47
C GLU A 114 4.73 15.32 14.51
N ASP A 115 4.12 15.59 13.35
CA ASP A 115 2.70 15.91 13.20
C ASP A 115 2.05 14.97 12.16
N PRO A 116 1.51 13.82 12.59
CA PRO A 116 0.86 12.87 11.69
C PRO A 116 -0.33 13.46 10.94
N ILE A 117 -1.07 14.39 11.54
CA ILE A 117 -2.24 15.01 10.91
C ILE A 117 -1.78 15.91 9.76
N ALA A 118 -0.71 16.68 9.96
CA ALA A 118 -0.11 17.47 8.89
C ALA A 118 0.48 16.60 7.78
N ALA A 119 1.21 15.54 8.13
CA ALA A 119 1.79 14.61 7.15
C ALA A 119 0.71 13.91 6.30
N ILE A 120 -0.38 13.47 6.92
CA ILE A 120 -1.53 12.89 6.21
C ILE A 120 -2.16 13.93 5.28
N ALA A 121 -2.37 15.15 5.76
CA ALA A 121 -2.94 16.23 4.96
C ALA A 121 -2.07 16.56 3.74
N GLU A 122 -0.75 16.67 3.93
CA GLU A 122 0.22 16.89 2.86
C GLU A 122 0.20 15.76 1.83
N ALA A 123 0.22 14.50 2.28
CA ALA A 123 0.17 13.32 1.42
C ALA A 123 -1.13 13.21 0.60
N LEU A 124 -2.23 13.78 1.10
CA LEU A 124 -3.48 13.90 0.37
C LEU A 124 -3.52 15.14 -0.55
N GLY A 125 -2.47 15.95 -0.60
CA GLY A 125 -2.39 17.18 -1.41
C GLY A 125 -3.18 18.36 -0.83
N MET A 126 -3.34 18.41 0.49
CA MET A 126 -3.99 19.52 1.19
C MET A 126 -2.94 20.56 1.60
N LYS A 127 -3.20 21.85 1.33
CA LYS A 127 -2.30 22.95 1.71
C LYS A 127 -2.23 23.19 3.22
N GLN A 128 -3.29 22.83 3.93
CA GLN A 128 -3.39 22.94 5.38
C GLN A 128 -4.14 21.73 5.94
N PRO A 129 -3.78 21.27 7.14
CA PRO A 129 -4.50 20.19 7.80
C PRO A 129 -5.94 20.63 8.09
N PRO A 130 -6.94 19.73 7.91
CA PRO A 130 -8.30 20.06 8.26
C PRO A 130 -8.46 20.20 9.77
N LYS A 131 -9.41 21.04 10.20
CA LYS A 131 -9.71 21.24 11.63
C LYS A 131 -10.41 20.04 12.29
N SER A 132 -10.87 19.09 11.50
CA SER A 132 -11.59 17.90 11.96
C SER A 132 -11.44 16.74 10.98
N VAL A 133 -11.76 15.53 11.44
CA VAL A 133 -11.67 14.30 10.63
C VAL A 133 -12.61 14.34 9.41
N GLU A 134 -13.76 15.00 9.53
CA GLU A 134 -14.70 15.20 8.42
C GLU A 134 -14.06 15.94 7.24
N GLY A 135 -13.05 16.78 7.49
CA GLY A 135 -12.31 17.47 6.45
C GLY A 135 -11.49 16.53 5.56
N PHE A 136 -10.93 15.45 6.12
CA PHE A 136 -10.30 14.39 5.34
C PHE A 136 -11.34 13.63 4.50
N GLY A 137 -12.50 13.31 5.10
CA GLY A 137 -13.59 12.66 4.37
C GLY A 137 -14.11 13.51 3.20
N LYS A 138 -14.14 14.84 3.35
CA LYS A 138 -14.44 15.75 2.23
C LYS A 138 -13.39 15.64 1.14
N LYS A 139 -12.10 15.71 1.48
CA LYS A 139 -11.00 15.59 0.52
C LYS A 139 -11.06 14.26 -0.26
N MET A 140 -11.35 13.15 0.42
CA MET A 140 -11.52 11.85 -0.23
C MET A 140 -12.64 11.87 -1.28
N ARG A 141 -13.81 12.41 -0.93
CA ARG A 141 -14.94 12.53 -1.87
C ARG A 141 -14.62 13.46 -3.04
N ASP A 142 -14.01 14.62 -2.77
CA ASP A 142 -13.64 15.61 -3.79
C ASP A 142 -12.61 15.04 -4.78
N ALA A 143 -11.74 14.15 -4.33
CA ALA A 143 -10.76 13.45 -5.16
C ALA A 143 -11.33 12.20 -5.88
N GLY A 144 -12.56 11.79 -5.54
CA GLY A 144 -13.18 10.59 -6.12
C GLY A 144 -12.59 9.27 -5.61
N TRP A 145 -11.85 9.30 -4.49
CA TRP A 145 -11.25 8.09 -3.93
C TRP A 145 -12.29 7.24 -3.21
N ASP A 146 -12.34 5.96 -3.54
CA ASP A 146 -13.25 5.02 -2.88
C ASP A 146 -12.69 4.54 -1.54
N HIS A 147 -11.37 4.63 -1.37
CA HIS A 147 -10.65 4.17 -0.19
C HIS A 147 -9.37 4.99 0.04
N VAL A 148 -9.00 5.20 1.30
CA VAL A 148 -7.69 5.72 1.68
C VAL A 148 -7.06 4.79 2.69
N ALA A 149 -5.89 4.25 2.36
CA ALA A 149 -5.08 3.45 3.27
C ALA A 149 -3.95 4.30 3.85
N ILE A 150 -3.64 4.11 5.13
CA ILE A 150 -2.45 4.69 5.76
C ILE A 150 -1.49 3.54 6.07
N VAL A 151 -0.30 3.59 5.51
CA VAL A 151 0.78 2.63 5.77
C VAL A 151 1.90 3.36 6.47
N TRP A 152 2.21 2.99 7.71
CA TRP A 152 3.32 3.57 8.46
C TRP A 152 4.47 2.57 8.57
N ASP A 153 5.47 2.70 7.70
CA ASP A 153 6.67 1.87 7.77
C ASP A 153 7.59 2.37 8.90
N GLU A 154 8.22 1.45 9.62
CA GLU A 154 9.05 1.76 10.78
C GLU A 154 8.34 2.54 11.91
N PHE A 155 7.03 2.32 12.12
CA PHE A 155 6.25 2.96 13.20
C PHE A 155 6.91 2.85 14.58
N GLY A 156 7.62 1.75 14.87
CA GLY A 156 8.35 1.59 16.13
C GLY A 156 9.43 2.64 16.41
N ARG A 157 9.85 3.45 15.42
CA ARG A 157 10.75 4.60 15.61
C ARG A 157 10.03 5.87 16.10
N HIS A 158 8.69 5.86 16.06
CA HIS A 158 7.84 6.94 16.55
C HIS A 158 7.44 6.76 18.03
N LEU A 159 7.45 5.51 18.52
CA LEU A 159 7.22 5.15 19.93
C LEU A 159 8.46 5.42 20.79
#